data_AF-A0A2T3A9Y6-F1
#
_entry.id   AF-A0A2T3A9Y6-F1
#
_cell.length_a   1.000
_cell.length_b   1.000
_cell.length_c   1.000
_cell.angle_alpha   90.00
_cell.angle_beta   90.00
_cell.angle_gamma   90.00
#
_symmetry.space_group_name_H-M   'P 1'
#
loop_
_entity.id
_entity.type
_entity.pdbx_description
1 polymer ?
#
loop_
_entity_poly.entity_id
_entity_poly.type
_entity_poly.pdbx_seq_one_letter_code
_entity_poly.pdbx_strand_id
1 'polypeptide(L)'
;DREAAAKVEQHLKRAKPKVKQHERILRALIHPKAHADKRTDFPLDNAALDSIFSAADEIFFNGKLSRRVHWDWTSEGKHASSSSSRRGEGGVSRIIGYTALRKAMQKDGYETLIVLSSPILKDTSYNRRLLISTFLHELIHSYLFICNGFEARHCGGHTPGFKRIAELIDEWEGHGTLRLCDIEADLDRFREE
;
A
#
# COMPACT_ATOMS: atom_id res chain seq x y z
N ASP A 1 4.35 3.19 17.36
CA ASP A 1 3.14 2.77 16.62
C ASP A 1 1.99 3.79 16.71
N ARG A 2 1.26 3.91 17.83
CA ARG A 2 0.19 4.92 18.01
C ARG A 2 0.62 6.37 17.73
N GLU A 3 1.82 6.75 18.16
CA GLU A 3 2.37 8.07 17.88
C GLU A 3 2.56 8.33 16.37
N ALA A 4 2.93 7.30 15.61
CA ALA A 4 3.08 7.41 14.16
C ALA A 4 1.70 7.64 13.50
N ALA A 5 0.66 6.93 13.93
CA ALA A 5 -0.71 7.19 13.47
C ALA A 5 -1.20 8.60 13.82
N ALA A 6 -0.90 9.10 15.03
CA ALA A 6 -1.25 10.46 15.43
C ALA A 6 -0.56 11.53 14.56
N LYS A 7 0.67 11.28 14.09
CA LYS A 7 1.38 12.16 13.15
C LYS A 7 0.69 12.22 11.78
N VAL A 8 0.21 11.08 11.26
CA VAL A 8 -0.57 11.03 10.01
C VAL A 8 -1.87 11.84 10.17
N GLU A 9 -2.61 11.60 11.25
CA GLU A 9 -3.87 12.31 11.53
C GLU A 9 -3.66 13.83 11.64
N GLN A 10 -2.61 14.26 12.35
CA GLN A 10 -2.29 15.67 12.48
C GLN A 10 -1.89 16.30 11.15
N HIS A 11 -1.18 15.56 10.29
CA HIS A 11 -0.77 16.02 8.97
C HIS A 11 -1.96 16.22 8.04
N LEU A 12 -2.89 15.27 7.99
CA LEU A 12 -4.13 15.36 7.21
C LEU A 12 -4.96 16.59 7.59
N LYS A 13 -5.05 16.91 8.89
CA LYS A 13 -5.76 18.12 9.37
C LYS A 13 -5.12 19.45 8.94
N ARG A 14 -3.86 19.42 8.47
CA ARG A 14 -3.07 20.62 8.13
C ARG A 14 -2.82 20.77 6.62
N ALA A 15 -3.61 20.10 5.77
CA ALA A 15 -3.38 20.00 4.34
C ALA A 15 -3.12 21.36 3.65
N LYS A 16 -2.03 21.43 2.87
CA LYS A 16 -1.56 22.63 2.16
C LYS A 16 -2.00 22.63 0.68
N PRO A 17 -1.94 23.76 -0.03
CA PRO A 17 -2.32 23.82 -1.46
C PRO A 17 -1.59 22.82 -2.37
N LYS A 18 -0.29 22.52 -2.13
CA LYS A 18 0.46 21.51 -2.89
C LYS A 18 -0.11 20.10 -2.73
N VAL A 19 -0.65 19.79 -1.55
CA VAL A 19 -1.31 18.50 -1.27
C VAL A 19 -2.52 18.30 -2.18
N LYS A 20 -3.27 19.36 -2.49
CA LYS A 20 -4.44 19.29 -3.40
C LYS A 20 -4.11 18.77 -4.79
N GLN A 21 -2.91 19.04 -5.31
CA GLN A 21 -2.49 18.47 -6.60
C GLN A 21 -2.28 16.96 -6.49
N HIS A 22 -1.59 16.51 -5.45
CA HIS A 22 -1.37 15.08 -5.18
C HIS A 22 -2.69 14.36 -4.91
N GLU A 23 -3.61 14.97 -4.16
CA GLU A 23 -4.95 14.42 -3.91
C GLU A 23 -5.70 14.20 -5.22
N ARG A 24 -5.69 15.17 -6.14
CA ARG A 24 -6.32 15.05 -7.45
C ARG A 24 -5.69 13.94 -8.29
N ILE A 25 -4.37 13.77 -8.25
CA ILE A 25 -3.67 12.70 -8.97
C ILE A 25 -4.10 11.34 -8.42
N LEU A 26 -4.02 11.14 -7.10
CA LEU A 26 -4.36 9.86 -6.48
C LEU A 26 -5.84 9.50 -6.69
N ARG A 27 -6.76 10.45 -6.51
CA ARG A 27 -8.19 10.24 -6.79
C ARG A 27 -8.47 9.90 -8.25
N ALA A 28 -7.78 10.54 -9.20
CA ALA A 28 -7.93 10.21 -10.62
C ALA A 28 -7.43 8.80 -10.97
N LEU A 29 -6.46 8.27 -10.21
CA LEU A 29 -5.97 6.90 -10.37
C LEU A 29 -6.91 5.88 -9.70
N ILE A 30 -7.55 6.23 -8.60
CA ILE A 30 -8.56 5.38 -7.91
C ILE A 30 -9.86 5.35 -8.72
N HIS A 31 -10.31 6.51 -9.20
CA HIS A 31 -11.55 6.70 -9.95
C HIS A 31 -11.25 7.26 -11.35
N PRO A 32 -10.85 6.41 -12.32
CA PRO A 32 -10.71 6.85 -13.70
C PRO A 32 -12.06 7.36 -14.23
N LYS A 33 -12.02 8.40 -15.08
CA LYS A 33 -13.24 8.98 -15.66
C LYS A 33 -13.98 7.94 -16.50
N ALA A 34 -15.31 7.88 -16.38
CA ALA A 34 -16.18 6.92 -17.06
C ALA A 34 -16.09 6.91 -18.60
N HIS A 35 -15.51 7.95 -19.22
CA HIS A 35 -15.29 8.05 -20.67
C HIS A 35 -13.85 7.75 -21.11
N ALA A 36 -12.94 7.43 -20.18
CA ALA A 36 -11.73 6.73 -20.58
C ALA A 36 -12.17 5.34 -21.02
N ASP A 37 -12.15 5.09 -22.34
CA ASP A 37 -12.41 3.79 -22.94
C ASP A 37 -11.85 2.67 -22.05
N LYS A 38 -12.57 1.56 -21.85
CA LYS A 38 -12.07 0.36 -21.13
C LYS A 38 -10.69 -0.12 -21.65
N ARG A 39 -10.27 0.33 -22.84
CA ARG A 39 -8.96 0.09 -23.48
C ARG A 39 -7.90 1.17 -23.24
N THR A 40 -8.28 2.37 -22.79
CA THR A 40 -7.40 3.49 -22.44
C THR A 40 -7.17 3.61 -20.94
N ASP A 41 -7.66 2.64 -20.16
CA ASP A 41 -7.34 2.53 -18.75
C ASP A 41 -5.81 2.42 -18.65
N PHE A 42 -5.15 3.50 -18.23
CA PHE A 42 -3.70 3.56 -18.17
C PHE A 42 -3.23 2.35 -17.35
N PRO A 43 -2.36 1.49 -17.91
CA PRO A 43 -1.85 0.35 -17.17
C PRO A 43 -1.22 0.89 -15.89
N LEU A 44 -1.53 0.27 -14.75
CA LEU A 44 -0.86 0.56 -13.49
C LEU A 44 0.55 -0.03 -13.55
N ASP A 45 1.41 0.64 -14.32
CA ASP A 45 2.82 0.33 -14.51
C ASP A 45 3.68 0.97 -13.41
N ASN A 46 5.00 0.86 -13.54
CA ASN A 46 5.91 1.44 -12.56
C ASN A 46 5.80 2.97 -12.46
N ALA A 47 5.48 3.68 -13.55
CA ALA A 47 5.30 5.13 -13.52
C ALA A 47 4.00 5.52 -12.79
N ALA A 48 2.95 4.70 -12.90
CA ALA A 48 1.76 4.84 -12.08
C ALA A 48 2.06 4.58 -10.59
N LEU A 49 2.85 3.55 -10.26
CA LEU A 49 3.29 3.30 -8.89
C LEU A 49 4.14 4.45 -8.33
N ASP A 50 5.06 5.02 -9.12
CA ASP A 50 5.81 6.24 -8.74
C ASP A 50 4.86 7.41 -8.41
N SER A 51 3.82 7.58 -9.23
CA SER A 51 2.82 8.62 -9.03
C SER A 51 1.98 8.40 -7.77
N ILE A 52 1.56 7.15 -7.51
CA ILE A 52 0.84 6.77 -6.28
C ILE A 52 1.75 6.98 -5.08
N PHE A 53 3.01 6.54 -5.15
CA PHE A 53 4.00 6.70 -4.09
C PHE A 53 4.19 8.18 -3.73
N SER A 54 4.51 9.00 -4.74
CA SER A 54 4.73 10.43 -4.54
C SER A 54 3.51 11.12 -3.94
N ALA A 55 2.31 10.79 -4.43
CA ALA A 55 1.08 11.35 -3.89
C ALA A 55 0.83 10.89 -2.45
N ALA A 56 0.93 9.60 -2.17
CA ALA A 56 0.69 9.04 -0.84
C ALA A 56 1.69 9.57 0.20
N ASP A 57 2.98 9.69 -0.15
CA ASP A 57 4.00 10.22 0.76
C ASP A 57 3.73 11.68 1.12
N GLU A 58 3.27 12.50 0.16
CA GLU A 58 2.92 13.91 0.41
C GLU A 58 1.60 14.07 1.16
N ILE A 59 0.57 13.30 0.82
CA ILE A 59 -0.77 13.41 1.42
C ILE A 59 -0.77 12.84 2.84
N PHE A 60 -0.21 11.65 3.06
CA PHE A 60 -0.39 10.90 4.31
C PHE A 60 0.86 10.91 5.19
N PHE A 61 2.05 10.77 4.60
CA PHE A 61 3.26 10.46 5.36
C PHE A 61 4.23 11.64 5.52
N ASN A 62 3.88 12.82 5.01
CA ASN A 62 4.65 14.05 5.11
C ASN A 62 6.12 13.90 4.65
N GLY A 63 6.32 13.22 3.52
CA GLY A 63 7.64 13.03 2.89
C GLY A 63 8.56 12.05 3.62
N LYS A 64 8.03 11.24 4.55
CA LYS A 64 8.83 10.32 5.37
C LYS A 64 9.27 9.07 4.62
N LEU A 65 8.58 8.69 3.55
CA LEU A 65 8.90 7.50 2.76
C LEU A 65 9.96 7.79 1.70
N SER A 66 10.04 9.04 1.23
CA SER A 66 10.98 9.50 0.22
C SER A 66 12.42 9.08 0.52
N ARG A 67 13.05 8.38 -0.45
CA ARG A 67 14.41 7.83 -0.38
C ARG A 67 14.61 6.73 0.68
N ARG A 68 13.53 6.15 1.20
CA ARG A 68 13.57 5.08 2.23
C ARG A 68 12.79 3.84 1.82
N VAL A 69 11.90 3.96 0.83
CA VAL A 69 11.08 2.87 0.31
C VAL A 69 11.50 2.57 -1.13
N HIS A 70 11.69 1.29 -1.40
CA HIS A 70 11.83 0.73 -2.75
C HIS A 70 10.71 -0.28 -2.99
N TRP A 71 10.41 -0.60 -4.25
CA TRP A 71 9.49 -1.68 -4.57
C TRP A 71 9.95 -2.47 -5.79
N ASP A 72 9.54 -3.74 -5.84
CA ASP A 72 9.82 -4.65 -6.94
C ASP A 72 8.66 -5.64 -7.12
N TRP A 73 8.67 -6.37 -8.24
CA TRP A 73 7.67 -7.38 -8.58
C TRP A 73 8.23 -8.79 -8.40
N THR A 74 7.40 -9.71 -7.90
CA THR A 74 7.74 -11.14 -8.01
C THR A 74 7.67 -11.56 -9.49
N SER A 75 8.62 -12.37 -9.92
CA SER A 75 8.60 -12.97 -11.26
C SER A 75 7.45 -13.99 -11.36
N GLU A 76 6.86 -14.14 -12.56
CA GLU A 76 5.99 -15.27 -12.85
C GLU A 76 6.74 -16.58 -12.56
N GLY A 77 6.20 -17.41 -11.68
CA GLY A 77 6.79 -18.69 -11.27
C GLY A 77 7.66 -18.67 -10.01
N LYS A 78 7.96 -17.51 -9.40
CA LYS A 78 8.60 -17.44 -8.08
C LYS A 78 7.55 -17.21 -7.00
N HIS A 79 6.85 -18.27 -6.60
CA HIS A 79 6.16 -18.25 -5.31
C HIS A 79 7.22 -18.03 -4.23
N ALA A 80 7.09 -16.94 -3.47
CA ALA A 80 7.89 -16.71 -2.29
C ALA A 80 7.57 -17.82 -1.28
N SER A 81 8.34 -18.91 -1.32
CA SER A 81 8.38 -19.93 -0.30
C SER A 81 9.05 -19.33 0.94
N SER A 82 8.35 -18.45 1.65
CA SER A 82 8.80 -17.92 2.92
C SER A 82 7.64 -17.55 3.82
N SER A 83 6.90 -18.57 4.25
CA SER A 83 6.39 -18.64 5.62
C SER A 83 6.01 -20.10 5.92
N SER A 84 6.92 -20.75 6.65
CA SER A 84 6.64 -22.02 7.31
C SER A 84 5.58 -21.82 8.39
N SER A 85 4.35 -22.18 8.09
CA SER A 85 3.33 -22.55 9.09
C SER A 85 2.59 -23.78 8.60
N ARG A 86 2.99 -24.95 9.12
CA ARG A 86 2.15 -26.15 9.09
C ARG A 86 0.90 -25.86 9.91
N ARG A 87 -0.28 -25.98 9.31
CA ARG A 87 -1.44 -26.76 9.80
C ARG A 87 -2.64 -26.56 8.87
N GLY A 88 -3.20 -27.68 8.41
CA GLY A 88 -4.62 -27.85 8.07
C GLY A 88 -5.07 -27.27 6.73
N GLU A 89 -5.37 -28.16 5.79
CA GLU A 89 -6.44 -28.07 4.78
C GLU A 89 -6.77 -26.70 4.16
N GLY A 90 -6.38 -26.51 2.88
CA GLY A 90 -7.25 -25.80 1.94
C GLY A 90 -6.98 -24.32 1.62
N GLY A 91 -5.81 -23.75 1.93
CA GLY A 91 -5.50 -22.39 1.50
C GLY A 91 -4.02 -22.17 1.22
N VAL A 92 -3.62 -22.10 -0.04
CA VAL A 92 -2.34 -21.47 -0.37
C VAL A 92 -2.48 -20.01 0.01
N SER A 93 -1.84 -19.57 1.10
CA SER A 93 -1.75 -18.14 1.44
C SER A 93 -1.10 -17.44 0.25
N ARG A 94 -1.92 -16.79 -0.57
CA ARG A 94 -1.49 -16.17 -1.83
C ARG A 94 -1.00 -14.77 -1.46
N ILE A 95 0.24 -14.69 -0.96
CA ILE A 95 0.87 -13.42 -0.59
C ILE A 95 0.79 -12.46 -1.79
N ILE A 96 0.03 -11.38 -1.61
CA ILE A 96 -0.26 -10.40 -2.66
C ILE A 96 0.73 -9.24 -2.66
N GLY A 97 1.20 -8.87 -1.48
CA GLY A 97 2.28 -7.93 -1.24
C GLY A 97 2.98 -8.31 0.08
N TYR A 98 4.22 -7.87 0.24
CA TYR A 98 4.84 -7.83 1.57
C TYR A 98 5.91 -6.75 1.63
N THR A 99 6.19 -6.26 2.84
CA THR A 99 7.22 -5.26 3.10
C THR A 99 8.38 -5.87 3.91
N ALA A 100 9.57 -5.91 3.30
CA ALA A 100 10.81 -6.22 3.99
C ALA A 100 11.44 -4.96 4.60
N LEU A 101 12.17 -5.16 5.70
CA LEU A 101 12.83 -4.10 6.48
C LEU A 101 14.32 -4.40 6.62
N ARG A 102 15.16 -3.38 6.42
CA ARG A 102 16.59 -3.42 6.75
C ARG A 102 17.05 -2.12 7.40
N LYS A 103 18.22 -2.14 8.04
CA LYS A 103 18.92 -0.90 8.42
C LYS A 103 19.41 -0.19 7.17
N ALA A 104 19.24 1.12 7.12
CA ALA A 104 19.73 1.93 6.02
C ALA A 104 21.27 1.92 6.00
N MET A 105 21.89 1.74 4.83
CA MET A 105 23.35 1.62 4.73
C MET A 105 24.09 2.95 4.87
N GLN A 106 23.47 4.05 4.42
CA GLN A 106 24.13 5.36 4.29
C GLN A 106 23.52 6.43 5.22
N LYS A 107 22.49 6.08 6.00
CA LYS A 107 21.78 6.98 6.90
C LYS A 107 21.39 6.20 8.16
N ASP A 108 21.25 6.90 9.28
CA ASP A 108 20.63 6.29 10.45
C ASP A 108 19.16 5.94 10.21
N GLY A 109 18.73 4.84 10.84
CA GLY A 109 17.38 4.30 10.78
C GLY A 109 17.22 3.18 9.74
N TYR A 110 16.05 3.17 9.11
CA TYR A 110 15.55 2.01 8.38
C TYR A 110 15.12 2.34 6.95
N GLU A 111 15.27 1.35 6.07
CA GLU A 111 14.79 1.31 4.69
C GLU A 111 13.91 0.08 4.49
N THR A 112 12.95 0.18 3.57
CA THR A 112 12.03 -0.90 3.25
C THR A 112 12.03 -1.25 1.77
N LEU A 113 11.69 -2.50 1.49
CA LEU A 113 11.44 -3.02 0.15
C LEU A 113 10.05 -3.64 0.13
N ILE A 114 9.15 -3.07 -0.66
CA ILE A 114 7.84 -3.64 -0.97
C ILE A 114 8.02 -4.63 -2.12
N VAL A 115 7.45 -5.83 -2.00
CA VAL A 115 7.45 -6.81 -3.08
C VAL A 115 6.01 -7.14 -3.43
N LEU A 116 5.65 -6.90 -4.69
CA LEU A 116 4.28 -7.02 -5.22
C LEU A 116 4.14 -8.28 -6.07
N SER A 117 3.04 -9.01 -5.88
CA SER A 117 2.77 -10.25 -6.61
C SER A 117 2.30 -9.98 -8.04
N SER A 118 3.21 -10.07 -9.03
CA SER A 118 2.86 -9.86 -10.45
C SER A 118 1.72 -10.79 -10.91
N PRO A 119 1.68 -12.10 -10.57
CA PRO A 119 0.61 -12.99 -11.01
C PRO A 119 -0.78 -12.72 -10.42
N ILE A 120 -0.89 -11.91 -9.36
CA ILE A 120 -2.18 -11.55 -8.75
C ILE A 120 -2.57 -10.14 -9.17
N LEU A 121 -1.65 -9.21 -9.03
CA LEU A 121 -1.92 -7.78 -9.16
C LEU A 121 -2.02 -7.31 -10.61
N LYS A 122 -1.58 -8.14 -11.57
CA LYS A 122 -1.78 -7.91 -13.01
C LYS A 122 -2.88 -8.79 -13.59
N ASP A 123 -3.57 -9.59 -12.77
CA ASP A 123 -4.72 -10.37 -13.22
C ASP A 123 -5.89 -9.42 -13.49
N THR A 124 -6.26 -9.33 -14.76
CA THR A 124 -7.31 -8.44 -15.27
C THR A 124 -8.73 -8.82 -14.80
N SER A 125 -8.90 -9.96 -14.11
CA SER A 125 -10.18 -10.30 -13.47
C SER A 125 -10.44 -9.51 -12.18
N TYR A 126 -9.41 -8.82 -11.66
CA TYR A 126 -9.55 -7.84 -10.59
C TYR A 126 -9.51 -6.41 -11.15
N ASN A 127 -10.28 -5.52 -10.52
CA ASN A 127 -10.26 -4.10 -10.82
C ASN A 127 -8.95 -3.46 -10.31
N ARG A 128 -8.58 -2.33 -10.93
CA ARG A 128 -7.34 -1.59 -10.65
C ARG A 128 -7.15 -1.18 -9.19
N ARG A 129 -8.23 -1.06 -8.39
CA ARG A 129 -8.12 -0.70 -6.97
C ARG A 129 -7.38 -1.78 -6.19
N LEU A 130 -7.37 -3.03 -6.64
CA LEU A 130 -6.60 -4.07 -5.95
C LEU A 130 -5.11 -3.68 -5.82
N LEU A 131 -4.47 -3.32 -6.93
CA LEU A 131 -3.07 -2.90 -6.92
C LEU A 131 -2.85 -1.60 -6.15
N ILE A 132 -3.74 -0.62 -6.29
CA ILE A 132 -3.63 0.64 -5.55
C ILE A 132 -3.73 0.37 -4.04
N SER A 133 -4.74 -0.38 -3.62
CA SER A 133 -4.95 -0.75 -2.22
C SER A 133 -3.80 -1.57 -1.66
N THR A 134 -3.32 -2.59 -2.39
CA THR A 134 -2.16 -3.38 -1.95
C THR A 134 -0.93 -2.49 -1.80
N PHE A 135 -0.65 -1.61 -2.76
CA PHE A 135 0.51 -0.75 -2.66
C PHE A 135 0.41 0.24 -1.50
N LEU A 136 -0.76 0.87 -1.29
CA LEU A 136 -1.00 1.74 -0.14
C LEU A 136 -0.87 0.98 1.20
N HIS A 137 -1.36 -0.25 1.28
CA HIS A 137 -1.22 -1.13 2.45
C HIS A 137 0.26 -1.33 2.81
N GLU A 138 1.08 -1.69 1.82
CA GLU A 138 2.52 -1.87 2.01
C GLU A 138 3.26 -0.56 2.32
N LEU A 139 2.76 0.59 1.86
CA LEU A 139 3.30 1.89 2.25
C LEU A 139 3.00 2.23 3.72
N ILE A 140 1.86 1.81 4.27
CA ILE A 140 1.59 1.93 5.71
C ILE A 140 2.58 1.09 6.51
N HIS A 141 2.81 -0.17 6.11
CA HIS A 141 3.85 -1.00 6.72
C HIS A 141 5.22 -0.33 6.65
N SER A 142 5.58 0.19 5.48
CA SER A 142 6.85 0.91 5.28
C SER A 142 6.99 2.10 6.22
N TYR A 143 5.94 2.92 6.34
CA TYR A 143 5.91 4.06 7.25
C TYR A 143 6.13 3.65 8.70
N LEU A 144 5.44 2.61 9.15
CA LEU A 144 5.55 2.12 10.52
C LEU A 144 6.92 1.52 10.82
N PHE A 145 7.52 0.80 9.87
CA PHE A 145 8.89 0.30 10.00
C PHE A 145 9.92 1.44 10.03
N ILE A 146 9.76 2.47 9.20
CA ILE A 146 10.66 3.63 9.22
C ILE A 146 10.56 4.38 10.56
N CYS A 147 9.35 4.48 11.13
CA CYS A 147 9.12 5.19 12.39
C CYS A 147 9.49 4.37 13.64
N ASN A 148 9.27 3.05 13.65
CA ASN A 148 9.34 2.22 14.85
C ASN A 148 10.34 1.05 14.74
N GLY A 149 10.98 0.84 13.58
CA GLY A 149 11.88 -0.28 13.35
C GLY A 149 11.19 -1.65 13.42
N PHE A 150 11.92 -2.66 13.90
CA PHE A 150 11.43 -4.04 13.97
C PHE A 150 10.23 -4.24 14.89
N GLU A 151 9.99 -3.33 15.84
CA GLU A 151 8.81 -3.37 16.72
C GLU A 151 7.48 -3.24 15.95
N ALA A 152 7.50 -2.70 14.73
CA ALA A 152 6.31 -2.67 13.89
C ALA A 152 5.95 -4.05 13.28
N ARG A 153 6.74 -5.11 13.51
CA ARG A 153 6.42 -6.49 13.06
C ARG A 153 5.42 -7.21 13.96
N HIS A 154 5.14 -6.69 15.15
CA HIS A 154 4.15 -7.29 16.06
C HIS A 154 2.78 -7.40 15.37
N CYS A 155 2.02 -8.44 15.71
CA CYS A 155 0.70 -8.73 15.11
C CYS A 155 0.72 -8.86 13.58
N GLY A 156 1.81 -9.39 13.00
CA GLY A 156 1.95 -9.53 11.55
C GLY A 156 2.14 -8.20 10.81
N GLY A 157 2.29 -7.08 11.54
CA GLY A 157 2.34 -5.74 10.96
C GLY A 157 1.01 -4.97 11.04
N HIS A 158 -0.11 -5.63 11.32
CA HIS A 158 -1.43 -4.98 11.48
C HIS A 158 -1.69 -4.51 12.92
N THR A 159 -0.74 -3.72 13.42
CA THR A 159 -0.80 -3.08 14.75
C THR A 159 -2.01 -2.12 14.87
N PRO A 160 -2.38 -1.67 16.08
CA PRO A 160 -3.41 -0.63 16.23
C PRO A 160 -3.11 0.65 15.43
N GLY A 161 -1.84 1.04 15.33
CA GLY A 161 -1.39 2.17 14.52
C GLY A 161 -1.58 1.92 13.03
N PHE A 162 -1.29 0.70 12.53
CA PHE A 162 -1.61 0.32 11.16
C PHE A 162 -3.09 0.51 10.87
N LYS A 163 -3.95 -0.11 11.70
CA LYS A 163 -5.41 -0.08 11.50
C LYS A 163 -5.93 1.35 11.49
N ARG A 164 -5.42 2.21 12.38
CA ARG A 164 -5.80 3.62 12.42
C ARG A 164 -5.37 4.39 11.17
N ILE A 165 -4.15 4.15 10.66
CA ILE A 165 -3.70 4.80 9.43
C ILE A 165 -4.51 4.31 8.22
N ALA A 166 -4.77 3.00 8.15
CA ALA A 166 -5.60 2.40 7.10
C ALA A 166 -7.01 3.01 7.08
N GLU A 167 -7.63 3.17 8.25
CA GLU A 167 -8.92 3.84 8.41
C GLU A 167 -8.88 5.30 7.96
N LEU A 168 -7.86 6.07 8.37
CA LEU A 168 -7.71 7.47 7.95
C LEU A 168 -7.57 7.65 6.43
N ILE A 169 -6.87 6.73 5.77
CA ILE A 169 -6.69 6.76 4.31
C ILE A 169 -8.00 6.38 3.59
N ASP A 170 -8.71 5.37 4.11
CA ASP A 170 -10.01 4.96 3.57
C ASP A 170 -11.10 6.03 3.79
N GLU A 171 -11.10 6.70 4.94
CA GLU A 171 -11.91 7.89 5.26
C GLU A 171 -11.63 9.05 4.29
N TRP A 172 -10.36 9.29 3.97
CA TRP A 172 -9.94 10.38 3.08
C TRP A 172 -10.44 10.18 1.63
N GLU A 173 -10.52 8.93 1.17
CA GLU A 173 -11.05 8.62 -0.17
C GLU A 173 -12.58 8.57 -0.17
N GLY A 174 -13.16 7.91 0.83
CA GLY A 174 -14.58 7.58 0.93
C GLY A 174 -14.70 6.14 1.44
N HIS A 175 -15.25 5.99 2.65
CA HIS A 175 -15.31 4.72 3.38
C HIS A 175 -15.65 3.50 2.51
N GLY A 176 -14.86 2.44 2.64
CA GLY A 176 -15.06 1.16 1.97
C GLY A 176 -14.52 1.11 0.53
N THR A 177 -13.91 2.17 0.02
CA THR A 177 -13.37 2.22 -1.35
C THR A 177 -12.04 1.48 -1.47
N LEU A 178 -11.12 1.68 -0.51
CA LEU A 178 -9.77 1.11 -0.57
C LEU A 178 -9.65 -0.18 0.23
N ARG A 179 -10.47 -0.36 1.27
CA ARG A 179 -10.56 -1.60 2.08
C ARG A 179 -9.19 -2.11 2.55
N LEU A 180 -8.33 -1.20 2.99
CA LEU A 180 -6.92 -1.48 3.25
C LEU A 180 -6.69 -2.55 4.32
N CYS A 181 -7.62 -2.76 5.26
CA CYS A 181 -7.55 -3.81 6.26
C CYS A 181 -7.99 -5.20 5.76
N ASP A 182 -8.72 -5.28 4.65
CA ASP A 182 -9.39 -6.50 4.21
C ASP A 182 -8.72 -7.17 2.99
N ILE A 183 -7.64 -6.56 2.46
CA ILE A 183 -6.98 -7.00 1.21
C ILE A 183 -6.55 -8.47 1.28
N GLU A 184 -6.03 -8.92 2.41
CA GLU A 184 -5.57 -10.30 2.58
C GLU A 184 -6.72 -11.28 2.89
N ALA A 185 -7.88 -10.77 3.28
CA ALA A 185 -9.00 -11.59 3.75
C ALA A 185 -9.94 -12.01 2.61
N ASP A 186 -10.16 -11.14 1.62
CA ASP A 186 -11.16 -11.38 0.57
C ASP A 186 -10.86 -10.55 -0.69
N LEU A 187 -10.16 -11.16 -1.65
CA LEU A 187 -9.84 -10.55 -2.94
C LEU A 187 -11.07 -10.42 -3.86
N ASP A 188 -12.14 -11.18 -3.63
CA ASP A 188 -13.31 -11.17 -4.52
C ASP A 188 -14.04 -9.82 -4.45
N ARG A 189 -13.86 -9.05 -3.38
CA ARG A 189 -14.30 -7.64 -3.27
C ARG A 189 -13.68 -6.70 -4.31
N PHE A 190 -12.60 -7.13 -4.96
CA PHE A 190 -11.94 -6.39 -6.03
C PHE A 190 -12.24 -6.97 -7.41
N ARG A 191 -13.09 -8.00 -7.55
CA ARG A 191 -13.66 -8.34 -8.86
C ARG A 191 -14.65 -7.23 -9.26
N GLU A 192 -14.90 -7.08 -10.57
CA GLU A 192 -15.78 -6.02 -11.09
C GLU A 192 -17.16 -6.01 -10.38
N GLU A 193 -17.67 -4.80 -10.10
CA GLU A 193 -19.11 -4.48 -10.14
C GLU A 193 -19.46 -4.00 -11.55
#